data_AF-A0A939ZKC7-F1
#
_entry.id   AF-A0A939ZKC7-F1
#
_cell.length_a   1.000
_cell.length_b   1.000
_cell.length_c   1.000
_cell.angle_alpha   90.00
_cell.angle_beta   90.00
_cell.angle_gamma   90.00
#
_symmetry.space_group_name_H-M   'P 1'
#
loop_
_entity.id
_entity.type
_entity.pdbx_description
1 polymer ?
#
loop_
_entity_poly.entity_id
_entity_poly.type
_entity_poly.pdbx_seq_one_letter_code
_entity_poly.pdbx_strand_id
1 'polypeptide(L)'
;MITLVIYWGDSKWDAPTKLSDMFTDTDDRLKDYISDYSINLIAPHDIKDFNKFHSELGEVLEIIKRQREENLPKKLIKEKGSDWTMSRSAVEMIGEYTNTGISSEPTREDRVEMKNAFQLLEEKGENRRLINLICKKLSRGMDIPAIAREVEEPEERVSKICEIASKYAPDYDVEAILKKMRAD
;
A
#
# COMPACT_ATOMS: atom_id res chain seq x y z
N MET A 1 29.29 2.36 18.32
CA MET A 1 28.32 2.76 17.26
C MET A 1 27.93 1.51 16.51
N ILE A 2 26.63 1.26 16.30
CA ILE A 2 26.12 0.11 15.55
C ILE A 2 25.30 0.67 14.39
N THR A 3 25.54 0.18 13.17
CA THR A 3 24.74 0.51 11.99
C THR A 3 23.75 -0.62 11.74
N LEU A 4 22.47 -0.28 11.55
CA LEU A 4 21.40 -1.20 11.20
C LEU A 4 20.91 -0.89 9.78
N VAL A 5 20.60 -1.93 9.03
CA VAL A 5 19.98 -1.83 7.71
C VAL A 5 18.58 -2.42 7.81
N ILE A 6 17.56 -1.65 7.42
CA ILE A 6 16.16 -2.10 7.43
C ILE A 6 15.75 -2.33 5.98
N TYR A 7 15.28 -3.54 5.68
CA TYR A 7 14.73 -3.91 4.39
C TYR A 7 13.21 -3.78 4.41
N TRP A 8 12.65 -3.02 3.47
CA TRP A 8 11.21 -2.74 3.40
C TRP A 8 10.47 -3.55 2.33
N GLY A 9 11.10 -4.61 1.80
CA GLY A 9 10.49 -5.40 0.74
C GLY A 9 9.58 -6.53 1.24
N ASP A 10 8.71 -6.96 0.33
CA ASP A 10 7.69 -8.00 0.53
C ASP A 10 8.16 -9.41 0.19
N SER A 11 9.46 -9.57 -0.04
CA SER A 11 10.13 -10.83 -0.37
C SER A 11 11.20 -11.16 0.66
N LYS A 12 11.77 -12.36 0.57
CA LYS A 12 12.97 -12.69 1.32
C LYS A 12 14.16 -11.94 0.71
N TRP A 13 15.01 -11.36 1.56
CA TRP A 13 16.27 -10.78 1.12
C TRP A 13 17.17 -11.86 0.49
N ASP A 14 17.64 -11.60 -0.72
CA ASP A 14 18.45 -12.51 -1.53
C ASP A 14 19.83 -11.93 -1.90
N ALA A 15 20.13 -10.71 -1.45
CA ALA A 15 21.39 -10.05 -1.73
C ALA A 15 22.49 -10.37 -0.69
N PRO A 16 23.78 -10.14 -1.04
CA PRO A 16 24.91 -10.22 -0.13
C PRO A 16 24.68 -9.57 1.23
N THR A 17 25.00 -10.28 2.32
CA THR A 17 25.00 -9.70 3.68
C THR A 17 26.41 -9.45 4.19
N LYS A 18 27.40 -9.93 3.45
CA LYS A 18 28.80 -9.75 3.74
C LYS A 18 29.55 -9.23 2.53
N LEU A 19 30.68 -8.59 2.78
CA LEU A 19 31.52 -8.07 1.70
C LEU A 19 32.01 -9.19 0.78
N SER A 20 32.40 -10.36 1.32
CA SER A 20 32.83 -11.50 0.51
C SER A 20 31.72 -12.02 -0.42
N ASP A 21 30.46 -12.01 0.01
CA ASP A 21 29.31 -12.42 -0.79
C ASP A 21 29.12 -11.55 -2.05
N MET A 22 29.64 -10.31 -2.07
CA MET A 22 29.55 -9.41 -3.23
C MET A 22 30.52 -9.78 -4.36
N PHE A 23 31.55 -10.57 -4.09
CA PHE A 23 32.59 -10.94 -5.04
C PHE A 23 32.30 -12.32 -5.65
N THR A 24 31.35 -12.40 -6.58
CA THR A 24 30.89 -13.67 -7.19
C THR A 24 31.89 -14.29 -8.17
N ASP A 25 32.74 -13.47 -8.81
CA ASP A 25 33.66 -13.90 -9.87
C ASP A 25 35.13 -13.93 -9.42
N THR A 26 35.38 -14.01 -8.12
CA THR A 26 36.73 -13.92 -7.54
C THR A 26 37.24 -15.29 -7.09
N ASP A 27 38.52 -15.59 -7.36
CA ASP A 27 39.19 -16.81 -6.89
C ASP A 27 39.04 -16.95 -5.37
N ASP A 28 38.62 -18.13 -4.90
CA ASP A 28 38.41 -18.42 -3.48
C ASP A 28 39.65 -18.08 -2.62
N ARG A 29 40.84 -18.13 -3.20
CA ARG A 29 42.11 -17.75 -2.53
C ARG A 29 42.17 -16.28 -2.12
N LEU A 30 41.41 -15.41 -2.78
CA LEU A 30 41.38 -13.99 -2.47
C LEU A 30 40.40 -13.67 -1.33
N LYS A 31 39.48 -14.58 -0.98
CA LYS A 31 38.53 -14.39 0.12
C LYS A 31 39.22 -14.26 1.47
N ASP A 32 40.34 -14.95 1.68
CA ASP A 32 41.16 -14.85 2.90
C ASP A 32 41.77 -13.46 3.12
N TYR A 33 41.84 -12.63 2.07
CA TYR A 33 42.37 -11.28 2.11
C TYR A 33 41.26 -10.21 2.19
N ILE A 34 39.99 -10.60 2.05
CA ILE A 34 38.85 -9.70 2.15
C ILE A 34 38.47 -9.56 3.62
N SER A 35 38.38 -8.32 4.09
CA SER A 35 37.80 -8.04 5.41
C SER A 35 36.29 -8.24 5.35
N ASP A 36 35.83 -9.39 5.86
CA ASP A 36 34.46 -9.88 5.68
C ASP A 36 33.45 -9.18 6.61
N TYR A 37 33.23 -7.88 6.36
CA TYR A 37 32.27 -7.07 7.11
C TYR A 37 30.85 -7.55 6.86
N SER A 38 30.11 -7.82 7.94
CA SER A 38 28.70 -8.23 7.90
C SER A 38 27.78 -7.04 8.18
N ILE A 39 26.68 -6.92 7.44
CA ILE A 39 25.62 -5.94 7.74
C ILE A 39 24.64 -6.49 8.77
N ASN A 40 24.15 -5.64 9.67
CA ASN A 40 23.07 -5.99 10.59
C ASN A 40 21.73 -5.72 9.91
N LEU A 41 21.28 -6.67 9.10
CA LEU A 41 20.04 -6.57 8.34
C LEU A 41 18.82 -6.97 9.18
N ILE A 42 17.79 -6.14 9.13
CA ILE A 42 16.44 -6.45 9.63
C ILE A 42 15.52 -6.55 8.42
N ALA A 43 15.03 -7.76 8.14
CA ALA A 43 14.11 -8.02 7.04
C ALA A 43 12.78 -8.61 7.56
N PRO A 44 11.60 -8.15 7.07
CA PRO A 44 10.29 -8.63 7.49
C PRO A 44 10.17 -10.17 7.49
N HIS A 45 10.72 -10.80 6.46
CA HIS A 45 10.62 -12.25 6.26
C HIS A 45 11.45 -13.07 7.27
N ASP A 46 12.52 -12.50 7.80
CA ASP A 46 13.39 -13.18 8.78
C ASP A 46 12.88 -13.02 10.22
N ILE A 47 11.94 -12.09 10.46
CA ILE A 47 11.31 -11.88 11.76
C ILE A 47 10.27 -12.96 12.02
N LYS A 48 10.45 -13.70 13.12
CA LYS A 48 9.52 -14.74 13.60
C LYS A 48 8.47 -14.20 14.56
N ASP A 49 8.85 -13.23 15.38
CA ASP A 49 8.02 -12.67 16.44
C ASP A 49 8.13 -11.15 16.43
N PHE A 50 7.07 -10.49 15.95
CA PHE A 50 6.97 -9.04 15.86
C PHE A 50 6.70 -8.38 17.23
N ASN A 51 6.35 -9.15 18.26
CA ASN A 51 6.12 -8.59 19.61
C ASN A 51 7.42 -8.20 20.33
N LYS A 52 8.59 -8.52 19.74
CA LYS A 52 9.90 -8.07 20.24
C LYS A 52 10.14 -6.59 19.99
N PHE A 53 9.38 -5.97 19.10
CA PHE A 53 9.44 -4.53 18.89
C PHE A 53 8.60 -3.82 19.97
N HIS A 54 9.16 -2.73 20.51
CA HIS A 54 8.46 -1.87 21.47
C HIS A 54 7.90 -0.59 20.82
N SER A 55 7.94 -0.54 19.49
CA SER A 55 7.45 0.58 18.68
C SER A 55 6.66 0.06 17.49
N GLU A 56 5.92 0.97 16.86
CA GLU A 56 5.04 0.68 15.71
C GLU A 56 5.78 0.13 14.48
N LEU A 57 7.11 0.15 14.48
CA LEU A 57 7.95 -0.49 13.46
C LEU A 57 7.64 -1.98 13.34
N GLY A 58 7.36 -2.66 14.46
CA GLY A 58 7.01 -4.08 14.47
C GLY A 58 5.76 -4.35 13.65
N GLU A 59 4.70 -3.57 13.88
CA GLU A 59 3.44 -3.63 13.16
C GLU A 59 3.62 -3.28 11.68
N VAL A 60 4.40 -2.25 11.34
CA VAL A 60 4.68 -1.90 9.95
C VAL A 60 5.35 -3.07 9.22
N LEU A 61 6.40 -3.65 9.80
CA LEU A 61 7.11 -4.80 9.20
C LEU A 61 6.23 -6.05 9.15
N GLU A 62 5.35 -6.26 10.13
CA GLU A 62 4.36 -7.33 10.13
C GLU A 62 3.41 -7.20 8.94
N ILE A 63 2.89 -6.01 8.70
CA ILE A 63 2.00 -5.72 7.57
C ILE A 63 2.74 -5.91 6.25
N ILE A 64 3.97 -5.42 6.13
CA ILE A 64 4.80 -5.60 4.93
C ILE A 64 5.05 -7.09 4.63
N LYS A 65 5.38 -7.90 5.65
CA LYS A 65 5.56 -9.35 5.48
C LYS A 65 4.29 -10.02 4.97
N ARG A 66 3.13 -9.60 5.49
CA ARG A 66 1.84 -10.26 5.26
C ARG A 66 1.04 -9.60 4.14
N GLN A 67 1.57 -8.60 3.43
CA GLN A 67 0.81 -7.76 2.49
C GLN A 67 0.12 -8.53 1.35
N ARG A 68 0.64 -9.71 0.99
CA ARG A 68 0.05 -10.59 -0.05
C ARG A 68 -1.05 -11.51 0.49
N GLU A 69 -1.32 -11.51 1.80
CA GLU A 69 -2.39 -12.30 2.38
C GLU A 69 -3.76 -11.77 1.95
N GLU A 70 -4.62 -12.68 1.51
CA GLU A 70 -5.99 -12.34 1.19
C GLU A 70 -6.75 -11.89 2.45
N ASN A 71 -7.54 -10.82 2.30
CA ASN A 71 -8.31 -10.21 3.39
C ASN A 71 -7.46 -9.79 4.60
N LEU A 72 -6.18 -9.45 4.40
CA LEU A 72 -5.27 -9.02 5.46
C LEU A 72 -5.87 -7.93 6.37
N PRO A 73 -6.49 -6.85 5.85
CA PRO A 73 -7.11 -5.82 6.70
C PRO A 73 -8.09 -6.40 7.73
N LYS A 74 -8.98 -7.29 7.29
CA LYS A 74 -10.00 -7.92 8.16
C LYS A 74 -9.36 -8.84 9.20
N LYS A 75 -8.28 -9.56 8.84
CA LYS A 75 -7.53 -10.40 9.78
C LYS A 75 -6.82 -9.56 10.85
N LEU A 76 -6.13 -8.49 10.45
CA LEU A 76 -5.41 -7.62 11.37
C LEU A 76 -6.36 -6.95 12.38
N ILE A 77 -7.52 -6.46 11.93
CA ILE A 77 -8.53 -5.88 12.83
C ILE A 77 -9.09 -6.92 13.81
N LYS A 78 -9.25 -8.18 13.38
CA LYS A 78 -9.69 -9.27 14.26
C LYS A 78 -8.62 -9.65 15.29
N GLU A 79 -7.34 -9.63 14.91
CA GLU A 79 -6.21 -9.97 15.77
C GLU A 79 -5.86 -8.85 16.76
N LYS A 80 -5.86 -7.58 16.32
CA LYS A 80 -5.41 -6.42 17.10
C LYS A 80 -6.55 -5.67 17.82
N GLY A 81 -7.81 -5.90 17.43
CA GLY A 81 -8.98 -5.24 18.02
C GLY A 81 -9.53 -4.08 17.19
N SER A 82 -10.78 -3.68 17.45
CA SER A 82 -11.46 -2.60 16.71
C SER A 82 -10.97 -1.20 17.08
N ASP A 83 -10.36 -1.05 18.24
CA ASP A 83 -9.76 0.16 18.81
C ASP A 83 -8.27 0.30 18.45
N TRP A 84 -7.75 -0.56 17.57
CA TRP A 84 -6.36 -0.49 17.15
C TRP A 84 -6.08 0.82 16.38
N THR A 85 -5.13 1.58 16.92
CA THR A 85 -4.64 2.83 16.35
C THR A 85 -3.14 2.79 16.10
N MET A 86 -2.69 3.47 15.05
CA MET A 86 -1.27 3.67 14.76
C MET A 86 -0.97 5.17 14.59
N SER A 87 0.28 5.59 14.79
CA SER A 87 0.69 6.94 14.43
C SER A 87 0.55 7.18 12.93
N ARG A 88 0.33 8.44 12.55
CA ARG A 88 0.29 8.85 11.15
C ARG A 88 1.53 8.43 10.37
N SER A 89 2.72 8.66 10.93
CA SER A 89 3.98 8.29 10.29
C SER A 89 4.06 6.79 9.97
N ALA A 90 3.52 5.95 10.85
CA ALA A 90 3.50 4.51 10.61
C ALA A 90 2.49 4.13 9.50
N VAL A 91 1.32 4.77 9.45
CA VAL A 91 0.34 4.56 8.37
C VAL A 91 0.89 5.02 7.02
N GLU A 92 1.55 6.16 6.97
CA GLU A 92 2.22 6.66 5.76
C GLU A 92 3.30 5.70 5.29
N MET A 93 4.13 5.19 6.21
CA MET A 93 5.15 4.18 5.89
C MET A 93 4.53 2.90 5.32
N ILE A 94 3.41 2.42 5.88
CA ILE A 94 2.68 1.28 5.31
C ILE A 94 2.23 1.63 3.88
N GLY A 95 1.64 2.80 3.67
CA GLY A 95 1.17 3.27 2.35
C GLY A 95 2.28 3.29 1.30
N GLU A 96 3.45 3.83 1.66
CA GLU A 96 4.62 3.92 0.79
C GLU A 96 5.19 2.55 0.41
N TYR A 97 5.35 1.64 1.38
CA TYR A 97 6.08 0.39 1.16
C TYR A 97 5.21 -0.83 0.83
N THR A 98 3.89 -0.76 1.03
CA THR A 98 2.98 -1.88 0.68
C THR A 98 2.24 -1.68 -0.64
N ASN A 99 2.43 -0.52 -1.30
CA ASN A 99 1.69 -0.11 -2.50
C ASN A 99 0.16 -0.26 -2.35
N THR A 100 -0.34 -0.31 -1.11
CA THR A 100 -1.76 -0.48 -0.82
C THR A 100 -2.51 0.81 -1.07
N GLY A 101 -1.84 1.97 -1.02
CA GLY A 101 -2.50 3.27 -1.08
C GLY A 101 -3.25 3.61 0.21
N ILE A 102 -2.97 2.90 1.32
CA ILE A 102 -3.47 3.30 2.63
C ILE A 102 -2.86 4.66 2.98
N SER A 103 -3.71 5.59 3.39
CA SER A 103 -3.32 6.95 3.74
C SER A 103 -4.26 7.41 4.82
N SER A 104 -3.71 8.10 5.82
CA SER A 104 -4.50 8.91 6.72
C SER A 104 -5.07 10.11 5.97
N GLU A 105 -6.29 10.53 6.32
CA GLU A 105 -6.74 11.87 5.97
C GLU A 105 -5.95 12.91 6.78
N PRO A 106 -5.78 14.14 6.27
CA PRO A 106 -5.18 15.23 7.02
C PRO A 106 -6.14 15.68 8.14
N THR A 107 -6.23 14.89 9.21
CA THR A 107 -6.95 15.23 10.44
C THR A 107 -6.03 16.00 11.40
N ARG A 108 -6.59 16.58 12.46
CA ARG A 108 -5.80 17.18 13.55
C ARG A 108 -5.19 16.14 14.50
N GLU A 109 -5.56 14.88 14.37
CA GLU A 109 -5.11 13.79 15.23
C GLU A 109 -3.87 13.10 14.66
N ASP A 110 -2.88 12.88 15.53
CA ASP A 110 -1.62 12.20 15.19
C ASP A 110 -1.75 10.67 15.17
N ARG A 111 -2.85 10.14 15.72
CA ARG A 111 -3.19 8.71 15.67
C ARG A 111 -4.34 8.48 14.69
N VAL A 112 -4.29 7.32 14.05
CA VAL A 112 -5.24 6.91 13.01
C VAL A 112 -5.87 5.60 13.46
N GLU A 113 -7.20 5.54 13.48
CA GLU A 113 -7.94 4.30 13.67
C GLU A 113 -7.78 3.41 12.44
N MET A 114 -7.12 2.27 12.61
CA MET A 114 -6.76 1.39 11.49
C MET A 114 -7.98 0.79 10.80
N LYS A 115 -9.06 0.56 11.56
CA LYS A 115 -10.34 0.10 11.00
C LYS A 115 -10.87 1.08 9.94
N ASN A 116 -10.88 2.37 10.26
CA ASN A 116 -11.36 3.41 9.36
C ASN A 116 -10.40 3.58 8.18
N ALA A 117 -9.08 3.51 8.43
CA ALA A 117 -8.08 3.58 7.36
C ALA A 117 -8.24 2.45 6.33
N PHE A 118 -8.51 1.21 6.79
CA PHE A 118 -8.77 0.08 5.91
C PHE A 118 -10.13 0.15 5.21
N GLN A 119 -11.18 0.60 5.89
CA GLN A 119 -12.48 0.80 5.25
C GLN A 119 -12.39 1.84 4.14
N LEU A 120 -11.74 2.96 4.40
CA LEU A 120 -11.49 4.00 3.41
C LEU A 120 -10.67 3.45 2.25
N LEU A 121 -9.72 2.54 2.50
CA LEU A 121 -8.96 1.88 1.44
C LEU A 121 -9.85 1.02 0.53
N GLU A 122 -10.76 0.21 1.11
CA GLU A 122 -11.73 -0.59 0.35
C GLU A 122 -12.65 0.31 -0.50
N GLU A 123 -13.23 1.34 0.10
CA GLU A 123 -14.11 2.30 -0.59
C GLU A 123 -13.40 3.04 -1.75
N LYS A 124 -12.13 3.41 -1.56
CA LYS A 124 -11.30 4.00 -2.62
C LYS A 124 -11.09 3.01 -3.78
N GLY A 125 -10.83 1.74 -3.47
CA GLY A 125 -10.67 0.68 -4.47
C GLY A 125 -11.94 0.46 -5.29
N GLU A 126 -13.10 0.40 -4.64
CA GLU A 126 -14.41 0.27 -5.29
C GLU A 126 -14.73 1.47 -6.19
N ASN A 127 -14.55 2.69 -5.68
CA ASN A 127 -14.76 3.90 -6.46
C ASN A 127 -13.82 3.99 -7.67
N ARG A 128 -12.55 3.59 -7.51
CA ARG A 128 -11.62 3.54 -8.65
C ARG A 128 -12.09 2.58 -9.73
N ARG A 129 -12.56 1.40 -9.33
CA ARG A 129 -13.10 0.39 -10.25
C ARG A 129 -14.34 0.92 -10.98
N LEU A 130 -15.25 1.56 -10.25
CA LEU A 130 -16.46 2.18 -10.80
C LEU A 130 -16.13 3.26 -11.83
N ILE A 131 -15.26 4.20 -11.50
CA ILE A 131 -14.86 5.29 -12.40
C ILE A 131 -14.20 4.74 -13.66
N ASN A 132 -13.31 3.76 -13.52
CA ASN A 132 -12.64 3.13 -14.67
C ASN A 132 -13.66 2.45 -15.61
N LEU A 133 -14.66 1.76 -15.04
CA LEU A 133 -15.74 1.17 -15.82
C LEU A 133 -16.53 2.25 -16.55
N ILE A 134 -16.96 3.31 -15.86
CA ILE A 134 -17.71 4.42 -16.46
C ILE A 134 -16.90 5.10 -17.58
N CYS A 135 -15.63 5.45 -17.35
CA CYS A 135 -14.77 6.08 -18.35
C CYS A 135 -14.62 5.22 -19.62
N LYS A 136 -14.42 3.91 -19.44
CA LYS A 136 -14.35 2.94 -20.55
C LYS A 136 -15.67 2.83 -21.33
N LYS A 137 -16.80 3.11 -20.69
CA LYS A 137 -18.12 3.07 -21.33
C LYS A 137 -18.43 4.40 -22.04
N LEU A 138 -18.08 5.53 -21.42
CA LEU A 138 -18.15 6.86 -22.03
C LEU A 138 -17.30 6.95 -23.29
N SER A 139 -16.08 6.40 -23.28
CA SER A 139 -15.20 6.39 -24.45
C SER A 139 -15.76 5.58 -25.63
N ARG A 140 -16.78 4.75 -25.39
CA ARG A 140 -17.52 3.98 -26.42
C ARG A 140 -18.79 4.69 -26.89
N GLY A 141 -19.08 5.88 -26.38
CA GLY A 141 -20.26 6.67 -26.74
C GLY A 141 -21.57 6.16 -26.14
N MET A 142 -21.54 5.43 -25.02
CA MET A 142 -22.76 5.04 -24.31
C MET A 142 -23.40 6.22 -23.58
N ASP A 143 -24.74 6.20 -23.48
CA ASP A 143 -25.50 7.20 -22.73
C ASP A 143 -25.55 6.89 -21.23
N ILE A 144 -25.82 7.92 -20.42
CA ILE A 144 -25.85 7.81 -18.96
C ILE A 144 -26.86 6.74 -18.47
N PRO A 145 -28.08 6.62 -19.04
CA PRO A 145 -29.04 5.59 -18.61
C PRO A 145 -28.60 4.16 -18.93
N ALA A 146 -27.89 3.91 -20.04
CA ALA A 146 -27.35 2.57 -20.32
C ALA A 146 -26.20 2.23 -19.37
N ILE A 147 -25.31 3.18 -19.09
CA ILE A 147 -24.20 2.99 -18.15
C ILE A 147 -24.73 2.67 -16.75
N ALA A 148 -25.71 3.42 -16.24
CA ALA A 148 -26.29 3.17 -14.92
C ALA A 148 -26.91 1.77 -14.79
N ARG A 149 -27.62 1.31 -15.82
CA ARG A 149 -28.16 -0.05 -15.86
C ARG A 149 -27.08 -1.13 -15.86
N GLU A 150 -25.99 -0.91 -16.58
CA GLU A 150 -24.93 -1.91 -16.74
C GLU A 150 -24.01 -1.99 -15.52
N VAL A 151 -23.82 -0.86 -14.82
CA VAL A 151 -22.98 -0.80 -13.61
C VAL A 151 -23.81 -1.03 -12.34
N GLU A 152 -25.13 -1.17 -12.46
CA GLU A 152 -26.09 -1.36 -11.36
C GLU A 152 -26.02 -0.27 -10.28
N GLU A 153 -25.70 0.97 -10.70
CA GLU A 153 -25.56 2.13 -9.83
C GLU A 153 -26.65 3.18 -10.13
N PRO A 154 -27.06 3.99 -9.14
CA PRO A 154 -28.06 5.04 -9.35
C PRO A 154 -27.64 6.02 -10.45
N GLU A 155 -28.58 6.39 -11.33
CA GLU A 155 -28.33 7.36 -12.41
C GLU A 155 -27.75 8.68 -11.89
N GLU A 156 -28.16 9.13 -10.72
CA GLU A 156 -27.61 10.32 -10.06
C GLU A 156 -26.10 10.21 -9.80
N ARG A 157 -25.66 9.06 -9.27
CA ARG A 157 -24.25 8.80 -8.97
C ARG A 157 -23.44 8.70 -10.25
N VAL A 158 -23.98 8.01 -11.27
CA VAL A 158 -23.33 7.89 -12.59
C VAL A 158 -23.25 9.24 -13.29
N SER A 159 -24.30 10.07 -13.24
CA SER A 159 -24.30 11.43 -13.82
C SER A 159 -23.19 12.28 -13.21
N LYS A 160 -23.06 12.31 -11.87
CA LYS A 160 -21.99 13.06 -11.19
C LYS A 160 -20.60 12.60 -11.67
N ILE A 161 -20.37 11.29 -11.82
CA ILE A 161 -19.10 10.76 -12.31
C ILE A 161 -18.86 11.14 -13.77
N CYS A 162 -19.86 11.01 -14.65
CA CYS A 162 -19.77 11.34 -16.07
C CYS A 162 -19.48 12.82 -16.32
N GLU A 163 -20.11 13.71 -15.55
CA GLU A 163 -19.87 15.16 -15.61
C GLU A 163 -18.44 15.52 -15.24
N ILE A 164 -17.88 14.89 -14.20
CA ILE A 164 -16.49 15.08 -13.81
C ILE A 164 -15.55 14.47 -14.86
N ALA A 165 -15.82 13.23 -15.30
CA ALA A 165 -14.99 12.50 -16.26
C ALA A 165 -14.90 13.21 -17.63
N SER A 166 -15.98 13.87 -18.07
CA SER A 166 -16.01 14.63 -19.33
C SER A 166 -15.00 15.78 -19.36
N LYS A 167 -14.60 16.31 -18.19
CA LYS A 167 -13.57 17.37 -18.09
C LYS A 167 -12.15 16.86 -18.34
N TYR A 168 -11.95 15.55 -18.27
CA TYR A 168 -10.65 14.89 -18.45
C TYR A 168 -10.59 14.06 -19.74
N ALA A 169 -11.59 14.19 -20.62
CA ALA A 169 -11.56 13.56 -21.94
C ALA A 169 -10.46 14.18 -22.83
N PRO A 170 -9.83 13.42 -23.74
CA PRO A 170 -10.08 12.00 -24.04
C PRO A 170 -9.26 11.00 -23.19
N ASP A 171 -8.31 11.48 -22.38
CA ASP A 171 -7.34 10.61 -21.69
C ASP A 171 -7.92 9.98 -20.40
N TYR A 172 -9.01 10.55 -19.87
CA TYR A 172 -9.78 10.06 -18.71
C TYR A 172 -8.90 9.64 -17.51
N ASP A 173 -8.12 10.60 -16.99
CA ASP A 173 -7.28 10.37 -15.81
C ASP A 173 -8.13 10.01 -14.57
N VAL A 174 -8.14 8.71 -14.24
CA VAL A 174 -8.93 8.13 -13.15
C VAL A 174 -8.50 8.67 -11.78
N GLU A 175 -7.20 8.93 -11.57
CA GLU A 175 -6.70 9.44 -10.29
C GLU A 175 -7.08 10.91 -10.10
N ALA A 176 -7.06 11.71 -11.17
CA ALA A 176 -7.56 13.09 -11.14
C ALA A 176 -9.07 13.16 -10.87
N ILE A 177 -9.86 12.26 -11.48
CA ILE A 177 -11.31 12.15 -11.25
C ILE A 177 -11.59 11.75 -9.79
N LEU A 178 -10.88 10.75 -9.26
CA LEU A 178 -10.99 10.33 -7.86
C LEU A 178 -10.68 11.46 -6.89
N LYS A 179 -9.62 12.24 -7.15
CA LYS A 179 -9.25 13.38 -6.32
C LYS A 179 -10.33 14.45 -6.34
N LYS A 180 -10.94 14.71 -7.50
CA LYS A 180 -12.00 15.72 -7.65
C LYS A 180 -13.30 15.30 -6.99
N MET A 181 -13.67 14.01 -7.05
CA MET A 181 -14.84 13.47 -6.35
C MET A 181 -14.76 13.61 -4.83
N ARG A 182 -13.57 13.64 -4.24
CA ARG A 182 -13.38 13.87 -2.80
C ARG A 182 -13.44 15.34 -2.39
N ALA A 183 -13.34 16.26 -3.34
CA ALA A 183 -13.35 17.69 -3.09
C ALA A 183 -14.75 18.34 -3.18
N ASP A 184 -15.76 17.58 -3.62
CA ASP A 184 -17.15 18.03 -3.87
C ASP A 184 -18.17 17.27 -3.00
#